data_AF-A0A8J3T8S8-F1
#
_entry.id   AF-A0A8J3T8S8-F1
#
_cell.length_a   1.000
_cell.length_b   1.000
_cell.length_c   1.000
_cell.angle_alpha   90.00
_cell.angle_beta   90.00
_cell.angle_gamma   90.00
#
_symmetry.space_group_name_H-M   'P 1'
#
loop_
_entity.id
_entity.type
_entity.pdbx_description
1 polymer ?
#
loop_
_entity_poly.entity_id
_entity_poly.type
_entity_poly.pdbx_seq_one_letter_code
_entity_poly.pdbx_strand_id
1 'polypeptide(L)'
;MTAGQAADSPQFIPVLRKVRIPGPVGRPRTRPGAVAGDKAYSSRGNRAHLRRRGIKAVIPEKRDQVANRKKKGSRGGRPVGCDADLYTERNTVERLINKLKAWRGIATRYDKTPASYLAGLHLRASMIWIKDLTRTTS
;
A
#
# COMPACT_ATOMS: atom_id res chain seq x y z
N MET A 1 -1.71 6.04 -25.33
CA MET A 1 -2.20 4.74 -24.83
C MET A 1 -1.26 4.27 -23.72
N THR A 2 -1.70 4.18 -22.46
CA THR A 2 -0.79 3.99 -21.31
C THR A 2 -0.81 2.55 -20.81
N ALA A 3 0.17 1.75 -21.22
CA ALA A 3 0.39 0.36 -20.79
C ALA A 3 0.94 0.24 -19.34
N GLY A 4 1.13 1.34 -18.61
CA GLY A 4 1.78 1.34 -17.29
C GLY A 4 0.88 1.02 -16.09
N GLN A 5 -0.46 0.94 -16.24
CA GLN A 5 -1.36 0.80 -15.07
C GLN A 5 -1.83 -0.63 -14.78
N ALA A 6 -1.58 -1.58 -15.69
CA ALA A 6 -2.01 -2.97 -15.52
C ALA A 6 -1.01 -3.83 -14.73
N ALA A 7 0.26 -3.41 -14.64
CA ALA A 7 1.35 -4.24 -14.11
C ALA A 7 1.40 -4.34 -12.56
N ASP A 8 0.91 -3.34 -11.83
CA ASP A 8 1.01 -3.32 -10.36
C ASP A 8 -0.19 -3.96 -9.65
N SER A 9 -1.38 -3.93 -10.27
CA SER A 9 -2.59 -4.54 -9.71
C SER A 9 -2.46 -6.03 -9.34
N PRO A 10 -1.74 -6.89 -10.09
CA PRO A 10 -1.53 -8.29 -9.74
C PRO A 10 -0.76 -8.51 -8.44
N GLN A 11 0.13 -7.58 -8.06
CA GLN A 11 0.99 -7.73 -6.88
C GLN A 11 0.27 -7.44 -5.55
N PHE A 12 -0.90 -6.80 -5.61
CA PHE A 12 -1.68 -6.44 -4.42
C PHE A 12 -2.01 -7.66 -3.54
N ILE A 13 -2.53 -8.73 -4.15
CA ILE A 13 -2.94 -9.95 -3.42
C ILE A 13 -1.71 -10.71 -2.88
N PRO A 14 -0.65 -10.97 -3.66
CA PRO A 14 0.60 -11.54 -3.15
C PRO A 14 1.17 -10.79 -1.95
N VAL A 15 1.21 -9.47 -1.98
CA VAL A 15 1.70 -8.64 -0.86
C VAL A 15 0.79 -8.81 0.36
N LEU A 16 -0.53 -8.70 0.18
CA LEU A 16 -1.49 -8.84 1.28
C LEU A 16 -1.41 -10.23 1.95
N ARG A 17 -1.10 -11.28 1.19
CA ARG A 17 -0.94 -12.65 1.73
C ARG A 17 0.31 -12.80 2.59
N LYS A 18 1.31 -11.93 2.45
CA LYS A 18 2.53 -11.95 3.28
C LYS A 18 2.35 -11.20 4.61
N VAL A 19 1.31 -10.37 4.75
CA VAL A 19 1.04 -9.62 5.97
C VAL A 19 0.80 -10.58 7.15
N ARG A 20 1.51 -10.33 8.25
CA ARG A 20 1.36 -11.00 9.54
C ARG A 20 1.19 -9.93 10.60
N ILE A 21 0.07 -9.96 11.31
CA ILE A 21 -0.24 -9.02 12.39
C ILE A 21 -0.09 -9.79 13.70
N PRO A 22 0.94 -9.51 14.50
CA PRO A 22 1.10 -10.14 15.80
C PRO A 22 -0.09 -9.78 16.71
N GLY A 23 -0.56 -10.76 17.46
CA GLY A 23 -1.54 -10.58 18.53
C GLY A 23 -0.88 -10.87 19.88
N PRO A 24 -1.56 -10.57 20.99
CA PRO A 24 -1.02 -10.80 22.34
C PRO A 24 -0.70 -12.28 22.61
N VAL A 25 -1.49 -13.21 22.05
CA VAL A 25 -1.27 -14.66 22.18
C VAL A 25 -1.68 -15.35 20.87
N GLY A 26 -0.94 -16.42 20.49
CA GLY A 26 -1.32 -17.33 19.41
C GLY A 26 -0.82 -16.95 18.01
N ARG A 27 -1.39 -17.58 16.98
CA ARG A 27 -0.95 -17.44 15.58
C ARG A 27 -1.21 -16.02 15.05
N PRO A 28 -0.22 -15.36 14.40
CA PRO A 28 -0.41 -14.06 13.80
C PRO A 28 -1.59 -14.02 12.82
N ARG A 29 -2.39 -12.96 12.91
CA ARG A 29 -3.52 -12.74 12.00
C ARG A 29 -3.01 -12.38 10.61
N THR A 30 -3.65 -12.91 9.58
CA THR A 30 -3.35 -12.61 8.17
C THR A 30 -4.40 -11.69 7.52
N ARG A 31 -5.38 -11.24 8.30
CA ARG A 31 -6.49 -10.37 7.87
C ARG A 31 -6.41 -9.04 8.63
N PRO A 32 -5.94 -7.96 7.97
CA PRO A 32 -6.01 -6.61 8.52
C PRO A 32 -7.46 -6.12 8.62
N GLY A 33 -7.72 -5.17 9.53
CA GLY A 33 -9.04 -4.51 9.62
C GLY A 33 -9.31 -3.59 8.43
N ALA A 34 -8.30 -2.86 7.99
CA ALA A 34 -8.35 -1.98 6.83
C ALA A 34 -7.06 -2.07 6.00
N VAL A 35 -7.17 -1.73 4.72
CA VAL A 35 -6.02 -1.55 3.82
C VAL A 35 -6.14 -0.20 3.14
N ALA A 36 -5.25 0.71 3.52
CA ALA A 36 -5.01 1.96 2.81
C ALA A 36 -4.05 1.71 1.65
N GLY A 37 -4.40 2.20 0.46
CA GLY A 37 -3.60 1.90 -0.73
C GLY A 37 -3.77 2.94 -1.82
N ASP A 38 -2.93 2.83 -2.84
CA ASP A 38 -2.97 3.74 -3.97
C ASP A 38 -4.20 3.59 -4.84
N LYS A 39 -4.62 4.72 -5.40
CA LYS A 39 -5.64 4.81 -6.43
C LYS A 39 -5.37 3.86 -7.59
N ALA A 40 -4.11 3.55 -7.90
CA ALA A 40 -3.72 2.53 -8.85
C ALA A 40 -4.28 1.12 -8.51
N TYR A 41 -4.43 0.79 -7.23
CA TYR A 41 -4.98 -0.47 -6.72
C TYR A 41 -6.51 -0.49 -6.60
N SER A 42 -7.22 0.55 -7.08
CA SER A 42 -8.69 0.65 -7.04
C SER A 42 -9.44 -0.34 -7.95
N SER A 43 -8.76 -1.35 -8.50
CA SER A 43 -9.33 -2.33 -9.42
C SER A 43 -10.50 -3.10 -8.77
N ARG A 44 -11.48 -3.47 -9.59
CA ARG A 44 -12.64 -4.25 -9.15
C ARG A 44 -12.22 -5.58 -8.51
N GLY A 45 -11.20 -6.25 -9.06
CA GLY A 45 -10.66 -7.50 -8.54
C GLY A 45 -10.08 -7.36 -7.13
N ASN A 46 -9.28 -6.31 -6.88
CA ASN A 46 -8.70 -6.05 -5.57
C ASN A 46 -9.79 -5.72 -4.53
N ARG A 47 -10.78 -4.89 -4.91
CA ARG A 47 -11.91 -4.58 -4.02
C ARG A 47 -12.77 -5.79 -3.73
N ALA A 48 -13.04 -6.64 -4.73
CA ALA A 48 -13.78 -7.88 -4.53
C ALA A 48 -13.04 -8.83 -3.59
N HIS A 49 -11.71 -8.94 -3.73
CA HIS A 49 -10.88 -9.72 -2.82
C HIS A 49 -10.96 -9.20 -1.37
N LEU A 50 -10.79 -7.89 -1.17
CA LEU A 50 -10.89 -7.27 0.16
C LEU A 50 -12.28 -7.48 0.77
N ARG A 51 -13.35 -7.28 0.00
CA ARG A 51 -14.73 -7.50 0.45
C ARG A 51 -14.99 -8.95 0.85
N ARG A 52 -14.56 -9.93 0.04
CA ARG A 52 -14.69 -11.36 0.39
C ARG A 52 -13.96 -11.73 1.67
N ARG A 53 -12.85 -11.07 1.96
CA ARG A 53 -12.09 -11.25 3.20
C ARG A 53 -12.57 -10.37 4.36
N GLY A 54 -13.61 -9.54 4.17
CA GLY A 54 -14.09 -8.59 5.17
C GLY A 54 -13.05 -7.55 5.59
N ILE A 55 -12.20 -7.10 4.68
CA ILE A 55 -11.17 -6.08 4.92
C ILE A 55 -11.68 -4.74 4.39
N LYS A 56 -11.66 -3.67 5.19
CA LYS A 56 -12.08 -2.32 4.77
C LYS A 56 -11.09 -1.78 3.73
N ALA A 57 -11.59 -1.43 2.55
CA ALA A 57 -10.76 -0.89 1.46
C ALA A 57 -10.71 0.64 1.54
N VAL A 58 -9.61 1.19 2.05
CA VAL A 58 -9.35 2.64 2.12
C VAL A 58 -8.52 3.04 0.89
N ILE A 59 -9.10 2.85 -0.28
CA ILE A 59 -8.46 3.11 -1.57
C ILE A 59 -9.34 4.09 -2.34
N PRO A 60 -8.86 5.28 -2.74
CA PRO A 60 -9.65 6.24 -3.48
C PRO A 60 -9.95 5.73 -4.89
N GLU A 61 -11.12 6.11 -5.44
CA GLU A 61 -11.50 5.77 -6.81
C GLU A 61 -10.81 6.66 -7.85
N LYS A 62 -10.53 6.10 -9.04
CA LYS A 62 -10.13 6.89 -10.22
C LYS A 62 -11.22 7.88 -10.62
N ARG A 63 -10.84 9.11 -11.01
CA ARG A 63 -11.81 10.14 -11.44
C ARG A 63 -12.68 9.60 -12.57
N ASP A 64 -12.06 8.88 -13.51
CA ASP A 64 -12.75 8.23 -14.62
C ASP A 64 -13.66 7.08 -14.17
N GLN A 65 -13.28 6.34 -13.12
CA GLN A 65 -14.16 5.31 -12.55
C GLN A 65 -15.38 5.93 -11.87
N VAL A 66 -15.21 7.05 -11.16
CA VAL A 66 -16.32 7.81 -10.59
C VAL A 66 -17.22 8.37 -11.70
N ALA A 67 -16.65 8.95 -12.75
CA ALA A 67 -17.39 9.48 -13.88
C ALA A 67 -18.15 8.38 -14.64
N ASN A 68 -17.51 7.25 -14.93
CA ASN A 68 -18.14 6.11 -15.59
C ASN A 68 -19.23 5.46 -14.72
N ARG A 69 -19.05 5.44 -13.40
CA ARG A 69 -20.08 5.00 -12.45
C ARG A 69 -21.28 5.93 -12.48
N LYS A 70 -21.05 7.25 -12.42
CA LYS A 70 -22.12 8.27 -12.52
C LYS A 70 -22.87 8.18 -13.86
N LYS A 71 -22.14 8.04 -14.98
CA LYS A 71 -22.73 7.82 -16.32
C LYS A 71 -23.62 6.59 -16.41
N LYS A 72 -23.35 5.54 -15.62
CA LYS A 72 -24.16 4.31 -15.58
C LYS A 72 -25.38 4.39 -14.66
N GLY A 73 -25.60 5.50 -13.95
CA GLY A 73 -26.75 5.68 -13.06
C GLY A 73 -26.90 4.55 -12.04
N SER A 74 -28.11 4.02 -11.89
CA SER A 74 -28.43 2.89 -11.01
C SER A 74 -27.63 1.61 -11.32
N ARG A 75 -27.24 1.41 -12.59
CA ARG A 75 -26.39 0.26 -13.04
C ARG A 75 -24.91 0.43 -12.67
N GLY A 76 -24.51 1.62 -12.19
CA GLY A 76 -23.15 1.93 -11.75
C GLY A 76 -22.79 1.34 -10.38
N GLY A 77 -23.78 0.99 -9.55
CA GLY A 77 -23.58 0.47 -8.20
C GLY A 77 -23.26 1.54 -7.15
N ARG A 78 -23.17 1.09 -5.89
CA ARG A 78 -23.02 1.95 -4.70
C ARG A 78 -21.70 2.76 -4.75
N PRO A 79 -21.72 4.07 -4.39
CA PRO A 79 -20.51 4.85 -4.19
C PRO A 79 -19.54 4.17 -3.23
N VAL A 80 -18.26 4.18 -3.58
CA VAL A 80 -17.22 3.67 -2.69
C VAL A 80 -16.82 4.79 -1.74
N GLY A 81 -17.20 4.66 -0.47
CA GLY A 81 -16.69 5.54 0.58
C GLY A 81 -15.22 5.25 0.83
N CYS A 82 -14.38 6.27 0.76
CA CYS A 82 -13.00 6.21 1.23
C CYS A 82 -12.96 6.99 2.53
N ASP A 83 -12.59 6.31 3.62
CA ASP A 83 -12.43 6.93 4.93
C ASP A 83 -11.23 7.87 4.88
N ALA A 84 -11.45 9.17 5.00
CA ALA A 84 -10.43 10.19 4.82
C ALA A 84 -9.41 10.18 5.97
N ASP A 85 -9.86 9.88 7.19
CA ASP A 85 -9.02 9.84 8.37
C ASP A 85 -8.05 8.66 8.27
N LEU A 86 -8.58 7.47 7.96
CA LEU A 86 -7.75 6.29 7.71
C LEU A 86 -6.85 6.44 6.47
N TYR A 87 -7.26 7.25 5.48
CA TYR A 87 -6.42 7.53 4.33
C TYR A 87 -5.24 8.46 4.67
N THR A 88 -5.40 9.33 5.68
CA THR A 88 -4.36 10.26 6.11
C THR A 88 -3.15 9.53 6.74
N GLU A 89 -3.39 8.38 7.38
CA GLU A 89 -2.33 7.53 7.94
C GLU A 89 -1.32 7.05 6.87
N ARG A 90 -1.71 7.04 5.59
CA ARG A 90 -0.82 6.70 4.48
C ARG A 90 0.40 7.62 4.40
N ASN A 91 0.27 8.89 4.81
CA ASN A 91 1.37 9.86 4.83
C ASN A 91 2.58 9.36 5.63
N THR A 92 2.37 8.57 6.68
CA THR A 92 3.46 7.95 7.46
C THR A 92 4.29 7.01 6.60
N VAL A 93 3.64 6.19 5.78
CA VAL A 93 4.32 5.28 4.84
C VAL A 93 5.04 6.07 3.74
N GLU A 94 4.42 7.13 3.21
CA GLU A 94 5.04 7.97 2.18
C GLU A 94 6.29 8.69 2.70
N ARG A 95 6.24 9.22 3.93
CA ARG A 95 7.40 9.82 4.60
C ARG A 95 8.53 8.80 4.77
N LEU A 96 8.21 7.57 5.16
CA LEU A 96 9.21 6.50 5.26
C LEU A 96 9.84 6.19 3.89
N ILE A 97 9.03 6.01 2.85
CA ILE A 97 9.52 5.76 1.49
C ILE A 97 10.41 6.91 1.01
N ASN A 98 10.04 8.16 1.30
CA ASN A 98 10.87 9.32 0.96
C ASN A 98 12.21 9.30 1.71
N LYS A 99 12.23 8.95 3.00
CA LYS A 99 13.47 8.77 3.78
C LYS A 99 14.37 7.65 3.23
N LEU A 100 13.76 6.56 2.73
CA LEU A 100 14.48 5.47 2.06
C LEU A 100 15.09 5.96 0.74
N LYS A 101 14.29 6.67 -0.08
CA LYS A 101 14.71 7.26 -1.36
C LYS A 101 15.71 8.42 -1.22
N ALA A 102 15.90 8.98 -0.03
CA ALA A 102 16.98 9.93 0.20
C ALA A 102 18.36 9.32 -0.14
N TRP A 103 18.49 7.99 -0.10
CA TRP A 103 19.69 7.31 -0.60
C TRP A 103 19.59 7.03 -2.10
N ARG A 104 20.51 7.63 -2.87
CA ARG A 104 20.49 7.59 -4.34
C ARG A 104 20.49 6.18 -4.92
N GLY A 105 21.18 5.23 -4.29
CA GLY A 105 21.19 3.82 -4.71
C GLY A 105 19.79 3.21 -4.77
N ILE A 106 18.95 3.51 -3.76
CA ILE A 106 17.57 3.02 -3.67
C ILE A 106 16.65 3.80 -4.62
N ALA A 107 16.80 5.14 -4.70
CA ALA A 107 15.95 5.98 -5.52
C ALA A 107 16.07 5.68 -7.01
N THR A 108 17.29 5.50 -7.50
CA THR A 108 17.58 5.24 -8.92
C THR A 108 17.59 3.74 -9.23
N ARG A 109 17.53 2.88 -8.19
CA ARG A 109 17.55 1.42 -8.32
C ARG A 109 18.79 0.94 -9.09
N TYR A 110 19.97 1.42 -8.67
CA TYR A 110 21.25 1.09 -9.31
C TYR A 110 21.67 -0.37 -9.10
N ASP A 111 21.09 -1.05 -8.12
CA ASP A 111 21.34 -2.46 -7.84
C ASP A 111 20.96 -3.35 -9.04
N LYS A 112 21.94 -4.11 -9.53
CA LYS A 112 21.77 -5.01 -10.68
C LYS A 112 20.93 -6.25 -10.36
N THR A 113 20.84 -6.64 -9.08
CA THR A 113 20.09 -7.83 -8.65
C THR A 113 19.00 -7.48 -7.63
N PRO A 114 17.88 -8.22 -7.59
CA PRO A 114 16.86 -8.05 -6.57
C PRO A 114 17.39 -8.25 -5.14
N ALA A 115 18.37 -9.14 -4.96
CA ALA A 115 18.98 -9.42 -3.66
C ALA A 115 19.79 -8.21 -3.15
N SER A 116 20.64 -7.63 -4.00
CA SER A 116 21.40 -6.42 -3.67
C SER A 116 20.48 -5.25 -3.34
N TYR A 117 19.40 -5.07 -4.11
CA TYR A 117 18.40 -4.04 -3.85
C TYR A 117 17.71 -4.23 -2.49
N LEU A 118 17.31 -5.47 -2.17
CA LEU A 118 16.68 -5.78 -0.89
C LEU A 118 17.64 -5.58 0.28
N ALA A 119 18.91 -5.95 0.13
CA ALA A 119 19.95 -5.70 1.13
C ALA A 119 20.13 -4.19 1.38
N GLY A 120 20.17 -3.38 0.33
CA GLY A 120 20.21 -1.92 0.44
C GLY A 120 19.00 -1.35 1.18
N LEU A 121 17.79 -1.84 0.89
CA LEU A 121 16.57 -1.46 1.62
C LEU A 121 16.65 -1.81 3.11
N HIS A 122 17.08 -3.02 3.46
CA HIS A 122 17.21 -3.45 4.85
C HIS A 122 18.26 -2.62 5.61
N LEU A 123 19.41 -2.36 4.99
CA LEU A 123 20.45 -1.54 5.58
C LEU A 123 19.94 -0.12 5.86
N ARG A 124 19.29 0.51 4.87
CA ARG A 124 18.75 1.86 5.04
C ARG A 124 17.63 1.92 6.07
N ALA A 125 16.74 0.94 6.09
CA ALA A 125 15.69 0.85 7.09
C ALA A 125 16.27 0.74 8.51
N SER A 126 17.31 -0.09 8.68
CA SER A 126 18.01 -0.25 9.97
C SER A 126 18.65 1.06 10.44
N MET A 127 19.30 1.81 9.55
CA MET A 127 19.86 3.13 9.87
C MET A 127 18.79 4.14 10.29
N ILE A 128 17.63 4.15 9.63
CA ILE A 128 16.50 5.01 10.01
C ILE A 128 15.99 4.64 11.39
N TRP A 129 15.85 3.34 11.67
CA TRP A 129 15.41 2.84 12.97
C TRP A 129 16.38 3.27 14.08
N ILE A 130 17.67 2.96 13.95
CA ILE A 130 18.69 3.32 14.95
C ILE A 130 18.64 4.82 15.26
N LYS A 131 18.56 5.65 14.22
CA LYS A 131 18.46 7.11 14.39
C LYS A 131 17.20 7.53 15.17
N ASP A 132 16.08 6.84 14.97
CA ASP A 132 14.83 7.11 15.67
C ASP A 132 14.96 6.77 17.16
N LEU A 133 15.49 5.59 17.49
CA LEU A 133 15.73 5.16 18.87
C LEU A 133 16.65 6.10 19.63
N THR A 134 17.75 6.54 19.00
CA THR A 134 18.69 7.48 19.65
C THR A 134 18.07 8.85 19.89
N ARG A 135 17.06 9.23 19.10
CA ARG A 135 16.39 10.54 19.22
C ARG A 135 15.34 10.56 20.32
N THR A 136 14.79 9.41 20.70
CA THR A 136 13.86 9.28 21.82
C THR A 136 14.56 9.30 23.18
N THR A 137 15.88 9.09 23.19
CA THR A 137 16.69 8.98 24.42
C THR A 137 17.36 10.31 24.81
N SER A 138 17.16 11.38 24.01
CA SER A 138 17.66 12.74 24.27
C SER A 138 16.51 13.71 24.39
#